data_AF-A0A9D4VV80-F1
#
_entry.id   AF-A0A9D4VV80-F1
#
_cell.length_a   1.000
_cell.length_b   1.000
_cell.length_c   1.000
_cell.angle_alpha   90.00
_cell.angle_beta   90.00
_cell.angle_gamma   90.00
#
_symmetry.space_group_name_H-M   'P 1'
#
loop_
_entity.id
_entity.type
_entity.pdbx_description
1 polymer ?
#
loop_
_entity_poly.entity_id
_entity_poly.type
_entity_poly.pdbx_seq_one_letter_code
_entity_poly.pdbx_strand_id
1 'polypeptide(L)'
;MADVIFNKEEDVISPENDVIDGPLCFYDVLADYFVHVPESGKPVLDLIVQLWSQSFASHIFSLLFHKWMFEVHLDNPEVLLRYSSALVQGATNVFWIDIQTNTKRFRSIFRYLLDDVALHHSRLNKIPLQAQRDMYLLLSRFILFYNSAGKIDSFLKQCPVFQTAFLVGSPADIFVNELTDQLQKLKVEPVLLHYLSEVKVLQGIELRMTTSTRLKTCLYGFTSPGGPMYPTRAVRHAANWVK
;
A
#
# COMPACT_ATOMS: atom_id res chain seq x y z
N MET A 1 -9.13 36.40 -36.29
CA MET A 1 -8.57 35.59 -37.39
C MET A 1 -7.19 35.15 -36.90
N ALA A 2 -7.02 33.83 -36.75
CA ALA A 2 -5.82 32.97 -36.54
C ALA A 2 -4.41 33.61 -36.62
N ASP A 3 -3.31 33.11 -36.05
CA ASP A 3 -2.94 31.96 -35.19
C ASP A 3 -1.42 32.10 -34.85
N VAL A 4 -0.87 31.10 -34.14
CA VAL A 4 0.56 30.67 -34.04
C VAL A 4 1.26 31.11 -32.74
N ILE A 5 1.10 30.38 -31.62
CA ILE A 5 1.75 29.10 -31.23
C ILE A 5 3.26 29.31 -30.97
N PHE A 6 3.61 29.53 -29.71
CA PHE A 6 4.97 29.37 -29.21
C PHE A 6 5.22 27.91 -28.85
N ASN A 7 6.40 27.45 -29.25
CA ASN A 7 6.89 26.08 -29.30
C ASN A 7 6.72 25.27 -28.01
N LYS A 8 6.34 24.00 -28.24
CA LYS A 8 6.48 22.85 -27.35
C LYS A 8 7.90 22.77 -26.77
N GLU A 9 8.02 22.92 -25.45
CA GLU A 9 8.94 22.09 -24.68
C GLU A 9 8.17 20.81 -24.36
N GLU A 10 8.42 19.77 -25.17
CA GLU A 10 8.11 18.40 -24.78
C GLU A 10 9.03 18.08 -23.61
N ASP A 11 8.54 18.29 -22.38
CA ASP A 11 8.98 17.52 -21.22
C ASP A 11 8.66 16.07 -21.54
N VAL A 12 9.62 15.41 -22.20
CA VAL A 12 9.66 13.97 -22.40
C VAL A 12 9.75 13.37 -21.00
N ILE A 13 8.57 13.10 -20.42
CA ILE A 13 8.42 12.09 -19.38
C ILE A 13 9.04 10.85 -19.98
N SER A 14 10.23 10.51 -19.49
CA SER A 14 10.90 9.28 -19.85
C SER A 14 9.92 8.15 -19.54
N PRO A 15 9.65 7.22 -20.47
CA PRO A 15 8.86 6.05 -20.13
C PRO A 15 9.66 5.34 -19.04
N GLU A 16 9.13 5.30 -17.80
CA GLU A 16 9.64 4.35 -16.83
C GLU A 16 9.53 2.99 -17.50
N ASN A 17 10.66 2.44 -17.93
CA ASN A 17 10.73 1.09 -18.41
C ASN A 17 10.07 0.23 -17.33
N ASP A 18 8.93 -0.38 -17.68
CA ASP A 18 8.33 -1.52 -17.00
C ASP A 18 9.33 -2.68 -17.07
N VAL A 19 10.49 -2.54 -16.42
CA VAL A 19 11.35 -3.66 -16.11
C VAL A 19 10.58 -4.42 -15.04
N ILE A 20 9.98 -5.52 -15.50
CA ILE A 20 9.03 -6.34 -14.75
C ILE A 20 9.65 -6.86 -13.44
N ASP A 21 10.98 -6.92 -13.34
CA ASP A 21 11.71 -7.14 -12.09
C ASP A 21 12.80 -6.09 -11.87
N GLY A 22 12.74 -5.42 -10.72
CA GLY A 22 13.85 -4.60 -10.23
C GLY A 22 15.07 -5.48 -9.90
N PRO A 23 16.19 -4.88 -9.46
CA PRO A 23 17.33 -5.65 -8.99
C PRO A 23 16.91 -6.59 -7.84
N LEU A 24 17.38 -7.83 -7.88
CA LEU A 24 17.12 -8.82 -6.83
C LEU A 24 17.65 -8.30 -5.49
N CYS A 25 16.76 -8.10 -4.52
CA CYS A 25 17.13 -7.66 -3.20
C CYS A 25 17.60 -8.85 -2.34
N PHE A 26 18.59 -8.62 -1.46
CA PHE A 26 19.10 -9.69 -0.58
C PHE A 26 17.99 -10.32 0.28
N TYR A 27 16.99 -9.53 0.70
CA TYR A 27 15.91 -10.02 1.53
C TYR A 27 14.95 -10.93 0.75
N ASP A 28 14.81 -10.76 -0.56
CA ASP A 28 13.98 -11.65 -1.39
C ASP A 28 14.61 -13.04 -1.45
N VAL A 29 15.94 -13.10 -1.64
CA VAL A 29 16.71 -14.35 -1.63
C VAL A 29 16.57 -15.07 -0.29
N LEU A 30 16.69 -14.34 0.82
CA LEU A 30 16.56 -14.92 2.15
C LEU A 30 15.13 -15.36 2.47
N ALA A 31 14.12 -14.59 2.04
CA ALA A 31 12.72 -14.96 2.24
C ALA A 31 12.37 -16.26 1.51
N ASP A 32 12.85 -16.43 0.27
CA ASP A 32 12.70 -17.68 -0.46
C ASP A 32 13.48 -18.81 0.21
N TYR A 33 14.72 -18.57 0.63
CA TYR A 33 15.54 -19.57 1.31
C TYR A 33 14.87 -20.08 2.60
N PHE A 34 14.31 -19.18 3.43
CA PHE A 34 13.62 -19.59 4.67
C PHE A 34 12.32 -20.34 4.42
N VAL A 35 11.63 -20.14 3.29
CA VAL A 35 10.51 -20.99 2.89
C VAL A 35 10.99 -22.43 2.60
N HIS A 36 12.09 -22.58 1.88
CA HIS A 36 12.62 -23.90 1.48
C HIS A 36 13.29 -24.66 2.62
N VAL A 37 13.94 -23.94 3.54
CA VAL A 37 14.64 -24.50 4.70
C VAL A 37 14.18 -23.79 5.99
N PRO A 38 12.94 -24.05 6.48
CA PRO A 38 12.37 -23.33 7.63
C PRO A 38 13.21 -23.38 8.90
N GLU A 39 13.86 -24.52 9.17
CA GLU A 39 14.71 -24.71 10.35
C GLU A 39 15.89 -23.73 10.39
N SER A 40 16.39 -23.31 9.23
CA SER A 40 17.49 -22.34 9.15
C SER A 40 17.06 -20.91 9.56
N GLY A 41 15.78 -20.58 9.41
CA GLY A 41 15.22 -19.29 9.81
C GLY A 41 14.89 -19.23 11.32
N LYS A 42 14.76 -20.38 11.99
CA LYS A 42 14.34 -20.46 13.39
C LYS A 42 15.24 -19.69 14.36
N PRO A 43 16.59 -19.77 14.32
CA PRO A 43 17.43 -18.98 15.22
C PRO A 43 17.28 -17.47 15.01
N VAL A 44 17.05 -17.04 13.76
CA VAL A 44 16.80 -15.63 13.43
C VAL A 44 15.43 -15.21 13.97
N LEU A 45 14.40 -16.04 13.80
CA LEU A 45 13.07 -15.79 14.32
C LEU A 45 13.07 -15.69 15.86
N ASP A 46 13.77 -16.59 16.54
CA ASP A 46 13.93 -16.57 18.00
C ASP A 46 14.59 -15.28 18.47
N LEU A 47 15.63 -14.81 17.77
CA LEU A 47 16.28 -13.53 18.04
C LEU A 47 15.33 -12.34 17.82
N ILE A 48 14.56 -12.33 16.73
CA ILE A 48 13.56 -11.29 16.48
C ILE A 48 12.51 -11.28 17.60
N VAL A 49 12.06 -12.45 18.07
CA VAL A 49 11.09 -12.57 19.19
C VAL A 49 11.66 -12.00 20.49
N GLN A 50 12.96 -12.18 20.76
CA GLN A 50 13.62 -11.56 21.91
C GLN A 50 13.72 -10.03 21.77
N LEU A 51 13.89 -9.53 20.55
CA LEU A 51 14.02 -8.11 20.23
C LEU A 51 12.69 -7.44 19.86
N TRP A 52 11.55 -8.08 20.13
CA TRP A 52 10.24 -7.63 19.63
C TRP A 52 9.80 -6.24 20.13
N SER A 53 10.36 -5.78 21.24
CA SER A 53 10.15 -4.42 21.76
C SER A 53 10.82 -3.34 20.90
N GLN A 54 11.77 -3.73 20.05
CA GLN A 54 12.50 -2.82 19.19
C GLN A 54 11.76 -2.58 17.88
N SER A 55 11.67 -1.32 17.46
CA SER A 55 10.98 -0.95 16.23
C SER A 55 11.54 -1.65 14.99
N PHE A 56 12.87 -1.82 14.90
CA PHE A 56 13.53 -2.48 13.77
C PHE A 56 13.17 -3.97 13.64
N ALA A 57 12.77 -4.65 14.72
CA ALA A 57 12.48 -6.08 14.68
C ALA A 57 11.33 -6.42 13.72
N SER A 58 10.27 -5.60 13.73
CA SER A 58 9.13 -5.74 12.79
C SER A 58 9.54 -5.55 11.33
N HIS A 59 10.48 -4.63 11.05
CA HIS A 59 11.02 -4.41 9.71
C HIS A 59 11.77 -5.65 9.23
N ILE A 60 12.73 -6.14 10.03
CA ILE A 60 13.53 -7.34 9.70
C ILE A 60 12.60 -8.54 9.49
N PHE A 61 11.61 -8.70 10.38
CA PHE A 61 10.60 -9.76 10.24
C PHE A 61 9.88 -9.69 8.90
N SER A 62 9.40 -8.50 8.52
CA SER A 62 8.68 -8.31 7.24
C SER A 62 9.58 -8.55 6.04
N LEU A 63 10.85 -8.13 6.08
CA LEU A 63 11.78 -8.35 4.99
C LEU A 63 12.08 -9.84 4.80
N LEU A 64 12.37 -10.56 5.88
CA LEU A 64 12.90 -11.92 5.82
C LEU A 64 11.83 -13.03 5.87
N PHE A 65 10.67 -12.77 6.48
CA PHE A 65 9.67 -13.81 6.78
C PHE A 65 8.30 -13.56 6.13
N HIS A 66 8.15 -12.56 5.24
CA HIS A 66 6.88 -12.28 4.57
C HIS A 66 6.34 -13.47 3.77
N LYS A 67 7.20 -14.28 3.12
CA LYS A 67 6.79 -15.50 2.42
C LYS A 67 6.61 -16.67 3.38
N TRP A 68 7.61 -16.90 4.23
CA TRP A 68 7.65 -17.99 5.22
C TRP A 68 6.36 -18.12 6.01
N MET A 69 5.79 -17.00 6.45
CA MET A 69 4.57 -16.96 7.24
C MET A 69 3.35 -17.61 6.58
N PHE A 70 3.27 -17.62 5.24
CA PHE A 70 2.15 -18.20 4.51
C PHE A 70 2.44 -19.59 3.94
N GLU A 71 3.71 -20.00 3.90
CA GLU A 71 4.12 -21.29 3.35
C GLU A 71 4.35 -22.34 4.44
N VAL A 72 4.82 -21.93 5.62
CA VAL A 72 5.09 -22.83 6.74
C VAL A 72 3.86 -22.95 7.65
N HIS A 73 3.58 -24.17 8.11
CA HIS A 73 2.46 -24.43 9.01
C HIS A 73 2.76 -23.93 10.42
N LEU A 74 1.86 -23.11 10.97
CA LEU A 74 1.94 -22.59 12.33
C LEU A 74 0.68 -23.02 13.10
N ASP A 75 0.86 -23.91 14.07
CA ASP A 75 -0.27 -24.49 14.82
C ASP A 75 -0.82 -23.55 15.90
N ASN A 76 -0.01 -22.57 16.35
CA ASN A 76 -0.37 -21.70 17.46
C ASN A 76 -1.04 -20.40 16.96
N PRO A 77 -2.34 -20.18 17.23
CA PRO A 77 -3.08 -19.02 16.75
C PRO A 77 -2.61 -17.69 17.37
N GLU A 78 -2.10 -17.70 18.60
CA GLU A 78 -1.55 -16.50 19.25
C GLU A 78 -0.25 -16.06 18.60
N VAL A 79 0.62 -17.03 18.29
CA VAL A 79 1.89 -16.80 17.57
C VAL A 79 1.59 -16.29 16.17
N LEU A 80 0.65 -16.90 15.48
CA LEU A 80 0.20 -16.50 14.15
C LEU A 80 -0.33 -15.06 14.15
N LEU A 81 -1.16 -14.68 15.13
CA LEU A 81 -1.64 -13.30 15.27
C LEU A 81 -0.47 -12.34 15.50
N ARG A 82 0.44 -12.66 16.42
CA ARG A 82 1.62 -11.83 16.74
C ARG A 82 2.49 -11.60 15.50
N TYR A 83 2.80 -12.66 14.77
CA TYR A 83 3.59 -12.60 13.53
C TYR A 83 2.87 -11.83 12.42
N SER A 84 1.56 -12.03 12.28
CA SER A 84 0.76 -11.26 11.33
C SER A 84 0.82 -9.76 11.61
N SER A 85 0.67 -9.37 12.88
CA SER A 85 0.74 -7.96 13.29
C SER A 85 2.13 -7.37 13.04
N ALA A 86 3.20 -8.12 13.28
CA ALA A 86 4.55 -7.66 12.95
C ALA A 86 4.82 -7.56 11.46
N LEU A 87 4.27 -8.47 10.64
CA LEU A 87 4.34 -8.36 9.19
C LEU A 87 3.66 -7.08 8.72
N VAL A 88 2.42 -6.83 9.16
CA VAL A 88 1.68 -5.63 8.74
C VAL A 88 2.38 -4.35 9.22
N GLN A 89 2.85 -4.32 10.48
CA GLN A 89 3.54 -3.16 11.03
C GLN A 89 4.88 -2.89 10.33
N GLY A 90 5.69 -3.93 10.12
CA GLY A 90 6.97 -3.78 9.46
C GLY A 90 6.83 -3.44 7.98
N ALA A 91 5.88 -4.08 7.27
CA ALA A 91 5.52 -3.74 5.90
C ALA A 91 5.06 -2.28 5.78
N THR A 92 4.20 -1.82 6.70
CA THR A 92 3.78 -0.41 6.77
C THR A 92 4.99 0.51 6.82
N ASN A 93 5.95 0.22 7.70
CA ASN A 93 7.10 1.09 7.88
C ASN A 93 8.05 1.07 6.68
N VAL A 94 8.36 -0.10 6.12
CA VAL A 94 9.26 -0.19 4.95
C VAL A 94 8.62 0.46 3.72
N PHE A 95 7.30 0.36 3.53
CA PHE A 95 6.62 1.07 2.44
C PHE A 95 6.60 2.58 2.66
N TRP A 96 6.54 3.05 3.91
CA TRP A 96 6.74 4.46 4.22
C TRP A 96 8.16 4.95 3.91
N ILE A 97 9.19 4.12 4.09
CA ILE A 97 10.56 4.45 3.66
C ILE A 97 10.60 4.65 2.14
N ASP A 98 9.95 3.77 1.38
CA ASP A 98 9.82 3.89 -0.07
C ASP A 98 9.11 5.20 -0.48
N ILE A 99 8.00 5.56 0.19
CA ILE A 99 7.33 6.86 -0.01
C ILE A 99 8.27 8.03 0.30
N GLN A 100 8.95 8.00 1.44
CA GLN A 100 9.81 9.10 1.90
C GLN A 100 11.02 9.32 0.98
N THR A 101 11.55 8.22 0.43
CA THR A 101 12.70 8.25 -0.49
C THR A 101 12.28 8.38 -1.95
N ASN A 102 10.98 8.35 -2.25
CA ASN A 102 10.44 8.26 -3.60
C ASN A 102 11.09 7.12 -4.41
N THR A 103 11.27 5.95 -3.78
CA THR A 103 11.79 4.74 -4.42
C THR A 103 10.82 3.58 -4.22
N LYS A 104 10.95 2.50 -5.00
CA LYS A 104 10.08 1.31 -4.93
C LYS A 104 10.92 0.08 -4.55
N ARG A 105 11.80 0.20 -3.55
CA ARG A 105 12.75 -0.86 -3.18
C ARG A 105 12.05 -2.09 -2.64
N PHE A 106 10.94 -1.92 -1.93
CA PHE A 106 10.19 -2.99 -1.29
C PHE A 106 8.99 -3.46 -2.11
N ARG A 107 8.99 -3.16 -3.42
CA ARG A 107 7.93 -3.55 -4.36
C ARG A 107 7.70 -5.07 -4.39
N SER A 108 8.74 -5.88 -4.25
CA SER A 108 8.61 -7.35 -4.23
C SER A 108 7.73 -7.83 -3.07
N ILE A 109 7.92 -7.26 -1.87
CA ILE A 109 7.07 -7.56 -0.70
C ILE A 109 5.64 -7.13 -0.96
N PHE A 110 5.42 -5.92 -1.47
CA PHE A 110 4.07 -5.44 -1.78
C PHE A 110 3.37 -6.34 -2.80
N ARG A 111 4.07 -6.72 -3.88
CA ARG A 111 3.55 -7.62 -4.91
C ARG A 111 3.17 -8.97 -4.32
N TYR A 112 4.04 -9.59 -3.53
CA TYR A 112 3.73 -10.87 -2.89
C TYR A 112 2.49 -10.77 -1.98
N LEU A 113 2.42 -9.73 -1.14
CA LEU A 113 1.28 -9.54 -0.24
C LEU A 113 -0.03 -9.24 -0.98
N LEU A 114 0.02 -8.51 -2.10
CA LEU A 114 -1.17 -8.23 -2.90
C LEU A 114 -1.55 -9.45 -3.75
N ASP A 115 -0.63 -9.89 -4.61
CA ASP A 115 -0.89 -10.83 -5.69
C ASP A 115 -0.99 -12.25 -5.16
N ASP A 116 -0.03 -12.70 -4.37
CA ASP A 116 0.01 -14.08 -3.89
C ASP A 116 -0.83 -14.31 -2.63
N VAL A 117 -0.98 -13.29 -1.77
CA VAL A 117 -1.71 -13.42 -0.49
C VAL A 117 -3.12 -12.85 -0.56
N ALA A 118 -3.29 -11.54 -0.75
CA ALA A 118 -4.59 -10.90 -0.61
C ALA A 118 -5.58 -11.26 -1.72
N LEU A 119 -5.09 -11.43 -2.95
CA LEU A 119 -5.93 -11.84 -4.09
C LEU A 119 -6.24 -13.34 -4.10
N HIS A 120 -5.55 -14.16 -3.29
CA HIS A 120 -5.78 -15.60 -3.16
C HIS A 120 -6.38 -15.97 -1.81
N HIS A 121 -7.69 -16.21 -1.79
CA HIS A 121 -8.45 -16.52 -0.57
C HIS A 121 -7.86 -17.68 0.26
N SER A 122 -7.24 -18.68 -0.37
CA SER A 122 -6.62 -19.81 0.31
C SER A 122 -5.43 -19.42 1.19
N ARG A 123 -4.62 -18.45 0.77
CA ARG A 123 -3.47 -17.96 1.56
C ARG A 123 -3.91 -16.95 2.61
N LEU A 124 -4.84 -16.06 2.26
CA LEU A 124 -5.39 -15.07 3.19
C LEU A 124 -6.08 -15.74 4.40
N ASN A 125 -6.77 -16.86 4.18
CA ASN A 125 -7.43 -17.60 5.25
C ASN A 125 -6.46 -18.31 6.21
N LYS A 126 -5.16 -18.36 5.91
CA LYS A 126 -4.15 -18.90 6.83
C LYS A 126 -3.88 -17.97 8.00
N ILE A 127 -4.29 -16.70 7.95
CA ILE A 127 -4.08 -15.72 9.02
C ILE A 127 -5.41 -15.34 9.70
N PRO A 128 -5.39 -14.93 10.98
CA PRO A 128 -6.58 -14.56 11.72
C PRO A 128 -7.33 -13.41 11.06
N LEU A 129 -8.65 -13.37 11.19
CA LEU A 129 -9.50 -12.35 10.55
C LEU A 129 -9.06 -10.91 10.87
N GLN A 130 -8.57 -10.66 12.08
CA GLN A 130 -8.02 -9.35 12.45
C GLN A 130 -6.82 -8.97 11.57
N ALA A 131 -5.88 -9.89 11.38
CA ALA A 131 -4.72 -9.68 10.53
C ALA A 131 -5.08 -9.51 9.05
N GLN A 132 -6.11 -10.22 8.56
CA GLN A 132 -6.63 -10.04 7.20
C GLN A 132 -7.10 -8.60 7.00
N ARG A 133 -7.84 -8.03 7.97
CA ARG A 133 -8.31 -6.64 7.92
C ARG A 133 -7.14 -5.66 7.94
N ASP A 134 -6.19 -5.86 8.85
CA ASP A 134 -5.02 -4.98 8.97
C ASP A 134 -4.16 -5.02 7.69
N MET A 135 -4.02 -6.19 7.07
CA MET A 135 -3.38 -6.36 5.76
C MET A 135 -4.16 -5.67 4.64
N TYR A 136 -5.49 -5.78 4.62
CA TYR A 136 -6.33 -5.10 3.64
C TYR A 136 -6.17 -3.57 3.73
N LEU A 137 -6.16 -3.01 4.95
CA LEU A 137 -5.92 -1.58 5.16
C LEU A 137 -4.50 -1.17 4.75
N LEU A 138 -3.49 -1.98 5.06
CA LEU A 138 -2.13 -1.78 4.58
C LEU A 138 -2.09 -1.69 3.05
N LEU A 139 -2.60 -2.70 2.35
CA LEU A 139 -2.56 -2.74 0.88
C LEU A 139 -3.36 -1.59 0.27
N SER A 140 -4.50 -1.22 0.86
CA SER A 140 -5.32 -0.09 0.44
C SER A 140 -4.51 1.22 0.39
N ARG A 141 -3.66 1.49 1.40
CA ARG A 141 -2.83 2.69 1.44
C ARG A 141 -1.83 2.76 0.29
N PHE A 142 -1.22 1.65 -0.07
CA PHE A 142 -0.03 1.62 -0.94
C PHE A 142 -0.30 1.13 -2.36
N ILE A 143 -1.52 0.70 -2.69
CA ILE A 143 -1.85 0.11 -4.01
C ILE A 143 -1.60 1.07 -5.18
N LEU A 144 -1.87 2.37 -5.01
CA LEU A 144 -1.61 3.36 -6.05
C LEU A 144 -0.10 3.65 -6.17
N PHE A 145 0.61 3.72 -5.04
CA PHE A 145 2.06 3.97 -5.02
C PHE A 145 2.85 2.92 -5.83
N TYR A 146 2.48 1.65 -5.70
CA TYR A 146 3.15 0.55 -6.40
C TYR A 146 2.60 0.25 -7.81
N ASN A 147 1.82 1.17 -8.39
CA ASN A 147 1.26 1.07 -9.75
C ASN A 147 0.34 -0.15 -9.94
N SER A 148 -0.46 -0.48 -8.93
CA SER A 148 -1.39 -1.63 -8.96
C SER A 148 -2.86 -1.21 -9.06
N ALA A 149 -3.15 -0.01 -9.58
CA ALA A 149 -4.51 0.53 -9.71
C ALA A 149 -5.44 -0.42 -10.52
N GLY A 150 -4.92 -1.08 -11.56
CA GLY A 150 -5.68 -2.05 -12.35
C GLY A 150 -6.16 -3.30 -11.59
N LYS A 151 -5.71 -3.50 -10.33
CA LYS A 151 -6.12 -4.63 -9.47
C LYS A 151 -7.16 -4.23 -8.43
N ILE A 152 -7.59 -2.97 -8.38
CA ILE A 152 -8.52 -2.47 -7.37
C ILE A 152 -9.84 -3.25 -7.39
N ASP A 153 -10.44 -3.48 -8.56
CA ASP A 153 -11.71 -4.22 -8.64
C ASP A 153 -11.62 -5.64 -8.07
N SER A 154 -10.54 -6.37 -8.39
CA SER A 154 -10.28 -7.69 -7.80
C SER A 154 -10.01 -7.60 -6.31
N PHE A 155 -9.30 -6.57 -5.87
CA PHE A 155 -8.93 -6.37 -4.47
C PHE A 155 -10.15 -6.04 -3.60
N LEU A 156 -11.06 -5.17 -4.06
CA LEU A 156 -12.29 -4.83 -3.36
C LEU A 156 -13.20 -6.06 -3.15
N LYS A 157 -13.21 -7.00 -4.10
CA LYS A 157 -13.95 -8.27 -3.98
C LYS A 157 -13.39 -9.21 -2.91
N GLN A 158 -12.12 -9.05 -2.55
CA GLN A 158 -11.43 -9.86 -1.53
C GLN A 158 -11.44 -9.20 -0.14
N CYS A 159 -12.26 -8.16 0.06
CA CYS A 159 -12.36 -7.47 1.33
C CYS A 159 -12.83 -8.43 2.45
N PRO A 160 -12.07 -8.57 3.55
CA PRO A 160 -12.45 -9.42 4.66
C PRO A 160 -13.69 -8.86 5.36
N VAL A 161 -14.43 -9.72 6.06
CA VAL A 161 -15.63 -9.28 6.80
C VAL A 161 -15.22 -8.35 7.93
N PHE A 162 -15.75 -7.12 7.95
CA PHE A 162 -15.65 -6.19 9.08
C PHE A 162 -16.91 -6.32 9.94
N GLN A 163 -16.77 -6.66 11.22
CA GLN A 163 -17.92 -6.76 12.15
C GLN A 163 -18.72 -5.46 12.23
N THR A 164 -18.05 -4.33 12.01
CA THR A 164 -18.63 -2.98 12.03
C THR A 164 -19.07 -2.50 10.65
N ALA A 165 -19.25 -3.39 9.65
CA ALA A 165 -19.55 -3.04 8.26
C ALA A 165 -20.74 -2.09 8.09
N PHE A 166 -21.77 -2.17 8.94
CA PHE A 166 -22.88 -1.22 8.92
C PHE A 166 -22.40 0.23 9.12
N LEU A 167 -21.46 0.47 10.03
CA LEU A 167 -20.88 1.79 10.30
C LEU A 167 -19.80 2.17 9.29
N VAL A 168 -18.95 1.22 8.88
CA VAL A 168 -17.75 1.51 8.07
C VAL A 168 -18.05 1.58 6.57
N GLY A 169 -19.10 0.89 6.10
CA GLY A 169 -19.54 0.92 4.71
C GLY A 169 -19.11 -0.28 3.88
N SER A 170 -19.27 -0.14 2.57
CA SER A 170 -18.87 -1.15 1.59
C SER A 170 -17.34 -1.29 1.53
N PRO A 171 -16.80 -2.35 0.91
CA PRO A 171 -15.36 -2.46 0.63
C PRO A 171 -14.77 -1.22 -0.05
N ALA A 172 -15.52 -0.60 -0.97
CA ALA A 172 -15.14 0.63 -1.62
C ALA A 172 -15.07 1.81 -0.63
N ASP A 173 -16.01 1.90 0.31
CA ASP A 173 -15.98 2.94 1.35
C ASP A 173 -14.75 2.79 2.26
N ILE A 174 -14.42 1.56 2.67
CA ILE A 174 -13.23 1.27 3.49
C ILE A 174 -11.96 1.69 2.74
N PHE A 175 -11.84 1.24 1.49
CA PHE A 175 -10.69 1.54 0.64
C PHE A 175 -10.51 3.05 0.44
N VAL A 176 -11.58 3.77 0.09
CA VAL A 176 -11.52 5.21 -0.16
C VAL A 176 -11.25 6.00 1.12
N ASN A 177 -11.76 5.57 2.27
CA ASN A 177 -11.43 6.20 3.55
C ASN A 177 -9.92 6.08 3.85
N GLU A 178 -9.35 4.89 3.69
CA GLU A 178 -7.92 4.66 3.91
C GLU A 178 -7.05 5.45 2.91
N LEU A 179 -7.47 5.49 1.63
CA LEU A 179 -6.81 6.30 0.61
C LEU A 179 -6.88 7.81 0.92
N THR A 180 -8.02 8.28 1.41
CA THR A 180 -8.19 9.68 1.84
C THR A 180 -7.26 10.02 3.00
N ASP A 181 -7.18 9.13 4.00
CA ASP A 181 -6.25 9.28 5.13
C ASP A 181 -4.79 9.25 4.68
N GLN A 182 -4.47 8.41 3.69
CA GLN A 182 -3.14 8.37 3.10
C GLN A 182 -2.78 9.70 2.43
N LEU A 183 -3.65 10.23 1.56
CA LEU A 183 -3.44 11.50 0.87
C LEU A 183 -3.11 12.65 1.84
N GLN A 184 -3.79 12.70 2.99
CA GLN A 184 -3.56 13.73 4.02
C GLN A 184 -2.20 13.61 4.73
N LYS A 185 -1.61 12.41 4.74
CA LYS A 185 -0.31 12.15 5.40
C LYS A 185 0.88 12.33 4.45
N LEU A 186 0.65 12.34 3.13
CA LEU A 186 1.72 12.47 2.13
C LEU A 186 2.33 13.86 2.15
N LYS A 187 3.66 13.92 2.35
CA LYS A 187 4.45 15.16 2.33
C LYS A 187 5.44 15.22 1.16
N VAL A 188 5.70 14.09 0.51
CA VAL A 188 6.61 14.00 -0.63
C VAL A 188 5.82 14.35 -1.89
N GLU A 189 6.12 15.51 -2.48
CA GLU A 189 5.34 16.07 -3.60
C GLU A 189 5.24 15.13 -4.82
N PRO A 190 6.33 14.54 -5.34
CA PRO A 190 6.22 13.59 -6.45
C PRO A 190 5.29 12.42 -6.17
N VAL A 191 5.30 11.90 -4.93
CA VAL A 191 4.42 10.82 -4.51
C VAL A 191 2.97 11.29 -4.43
N LEU A 192 2.72 12.47 -3.85
CA LEU A 192 1.36 13.03 -3.80
C LEU A 192 0.80 13.26 -5.21
N LEU A 193 1.60 13.78 -6.14
CA LEU A 193 1.22 13.96 -7.55
C LEU A 193 0.87 12.62 -8.20
N HIS A 194 1.68 11.59 -7.97
CA HIS A 194 1.42 10.24 -8.45
C HIS A 194 0.07 9.71 -7.95
N TYR A 195 -0.19 9.79 -6.65
CA TYR A 195 -1.48 9.40 -6.09
C TYR A 195 -2.63 10.17 -6.73
N LEU A 196 -2.55 11.51 -6.80
CA LEU A 196 -3.61 12.33 -7.40
C LEU A 196 -3.88 11.94 -8.86
N SER A 197 -2.84 11.61 -9.63
CA SER A 197 -2.99 11.17 -11.02
C SER A 197 -3.72 9.82 -11.16
N GLU A 198 -3.60 8.97 -10.15
CA GLU A 198 -4.18 7.62 -10.11
C GLU A 198 -5.56 7.58 -9.43
N VAL A 199 -5.95 8.60 -8.65
CA VAL A 199 -7.28 8.69 -8.00
C VAL A 199 -8.42 8.64 -9.02
N LYS A 200 -8.18 8.95 -10.30
CA LYS A 200 -9.15 8.77 -11.40
C LYS A 200 -9.72 7.35 -11.48
N VAL A 201 -9.00 6.33 -10.99
CA VAL A 201 -9.49 4.94 -10.93
C VAL A 201 -10.74 4.78 -10.06
N LEU A 202 -11.03 5.76 -9.20
CA LEU A 202 -12.24 5.78 -8.38
C LEU A 202 -13.48 6.27 -9.14
N GLN A 203 -13.34 6.76 -10.37
CA GLN A 203 -14.47 7.24 -11.16
C GLN A 203 -15.48 6.11 -11.39
N GLY A 204 -16.75 6.38 -11.10
CA GLY A 204 -17.83 5.40 -11.24
C GLY A 204 -17.98 4.43 -10.06
N ILE A 205 -17.11 4.49 -9.05
CA ILE A 205 -17.28 3.69 -7.83
C ILE A 205 -18.43 4.28 -7.00
N GLU A 206 -19.40 3.43 -6.65
CA GLU A 206 -20.49 3.79 -5.75
C GLU A 206 -19.98 3.89 -4.30
N LEU A 207 -20.13 5.08 -3.71
CA LEU A 207 -19.69 5.38 -2.34
C LEU A 207 -20.85 5.95 -1.54
N ARG A 208 -20.80 5.74 -0.21
CA ARG A 208 -21.69 6.48 0.70
C ARG A 208 -21.43 7.97 0.57
N MET A 209 -22.48 8.75 0.81
CA MET A 209 -22.41 10.21 0.77
C MET A 209 -21.35 10.76 1.72
N THR A 210 -21.20 10.18 2.91
CA THR A 210 -20.18 10.56 3.90
C THR A 210 -18.76 10.34 3.37
N THR A 211 -18.48 9.17 2.80
CA THR A 211 -17.18 8.84 2.20
C THR A 211 -16.87 9.74 1.01
N SER A 212 -17.83 9.90 0.09
CA SER A 212 -17.68 10.75 -1.10
C SER A 212 -17.41 12.21 -0.69
N THR A 213 -18.14 12.72 0.31
CA THR A 213 -17.94 14.08 0.82
C THR A 213 -16.56 14.26 1.42
N ARG A 214 -16.10 13.30 2.25
CA ARG A 214 -14.76 13.35 2.87
C ARG A 214 -13.64 13.36 1.83
N LEU A 215 -13.72 12.51 0.80
CA LEU A 215 -12.75 12.50 -0.30
C LEU A 215 -12.76 13.85 -1.04
N LYS A 216 -13.94 14.36 -1.41
CA LYS A 216 -14.09 15.65 -2.09
C LYS A 216 -13.51 16.80 -1.28
N THR A 217 -13.78 16.85 0.03
CA THR A 217 -13.20 17.86 0.93
C THR A 217 -11.68 17.76 0.99
N CYS A 218 -11.14 16.54 1.05
CA CYS A 218 -9.69 16.33 1.03
C CYS A 218 -9.07 16.84 -0.28
N LEU A 219 -9.64 16.46 -1.43
CA LEU A 219 -9.17 16.89 -2.75
C LEU A 219 -9.27 18.42 -2.91
N TYR A 220 -10.37 19.01 -2.45
CA TYR A 220 -10.55 20.47 -2.47
C TYR A 220 -9.46 21.18 -1.64
N GLY A 221 -9.08 20.61 -0.50
CA GLY A 221 -7.97 21.11 0.33
C GLY A 221 -6.64 21.25 -0.42
N PHE A 222 -6.42 20.43 -1.45
CA PHE A 222 -5.23 20.52 -2.30
C PHE A 222 -5.35 21.55 -3.43
N THR A 223 -6.52 22.14 -3.68
CA THR A 223 -6.73 23.07 -4.81
C THR A 223 -6.52 24.54 -4.46
N SER A 224 -6.59 24.90 -3.17
CA SER A 224 -6.54 26.29 -2.72
C SER A 224 -5.12 26.75 -2.34
N PRO A 225 -4.65 27.92 -2.81
CA PRO A 225 -3.41 28.52 -2.31
C PRO A 225 -3.58 28.93 -0.84
N GLY A 226 -2.63 28.55 0.02
CA GLY A 226 -2.63 28.93 1.44
C GLY A 226 -3.59 28.13 2.34
N GLY A 227 -4.17 27.03 1.85
CA GLY A 227 -4.87 26.07 2.71
C GLY A 227 -3.92 25.41 3.72
N PRO A 228 -4.44 24.67 4.73
CA PRO A 228 -3.62 24.08 5.80
C PRO A 228 -2.53 23.13 5.29
N MET A 229 -2.69 22.61 4.07
CA MET A 229 -1.74 21.72 3.40
C MET A 229 -0.66 22.46 2.60
N TYR A 230 -0.76 23.78 2.42
CA TYR A 230 0.13 24.61 1.61
C TYR A 230 0.61 23.95 0.29
N PRO A 231 -0.30 23.46 -0.56
CA PRO A 231 0.07 22.67 -1.74
C PRO A 231 0.81 23.53 -2.78
N THR A 232 1.78 22.93 -3.46
CA THR A 232 2.49 23.56 -4.59
C THR A 232 1.57 23.79 -5.79
N ARG A 233 2.04 24.54 -6.79
CA ARG A 233 1.25 24.77 -8.02
C ARG A 233 0.94 23.47 -8.76
N ALA A 234 1.90 22.56 -8.83
CA ALA A 234 1.72 21.26 -9.50
C ALA A 234 0.64 20.44 -8.79
N VAL A 235 0.69 20.36 -7.46
CA VAL A 235 -0.32 19.65 -6.65
C VAL A 235 -1.71 20.25 -6.83
N ARG A 236 -1.83 21.58 -6.80
CA ARG A 236 -3.11 22.28 -7.06
C ARG A 236 -3.68 21.97 -8.44
N HIS A 237 -2.82 21.93 -9.46
CA HIS A 237 -3.23 21.60 -10.81
C HIS A 237 -3.73 20.16 -10.85
N ALA A 238 -2.94 19.18 -10.41
CA ALA A 238 -3.31 17.77 -10.37
C ALA A 238 -4.64 17.53 -9.64
N ALA A 239 -4.84 18.14 -8.46
CA ALA A 239 -6.07 17.99 -7.69
C ALA A 239 -7.31 18.57 -8.40
N ASN A 240 -7.17 19.61 -9.23
CA ASN A 240 -8.29 20.14 -10.01
C ASN A 240 -8.72 19.20 -11.15
N TRP A 241 -7.79 18.42 -11.71
CA TRP A 241 -8.11 17.42 -12.75
C TRP A 241 -8.87 16.20 -12.22
N VAL A 242 -8.90 16.00 -10.91
CA VAL A 242 -9.60 14.88 -10.26
C VAL A 242 -11.09 15.19 -9.99
N LYS A 243 -11.49 16.47 -10.03
CA LYS A 243 -12.89 16.90 -9.88
C LYS A 243 -13.75 16.48 -11.06
#